data_AF-A0A2V6CSJ1-F1
#
_entry.id   AF-A0A2V6CSJ1-F1
#
_cell.length_a   1.000
_cell.length_b   1.000
_cell.length_c   1.000
_cell.angle_alpha   90.00
_cell.angle_beta   90.00
_cell.angle_gamma   90.00
#
_symmetry.space_group_name_H-M   'P 1'
#
loop_
_entity.id
_entity.type
_entity.pdbx_description
1 polymer ?
#
loop_
_entity_poly.entity_id
_entity_poly.type
_entity_poly.pdbx_seq_one_letter_code
_entity_poly.pdbx_strand_id
1 'polypeptide(L)'
;DFDADTPAHRDIYQHAVRSAGAAINAARTAMREERAFSLMRPPGHHATRDRAMGFCYFNNIAIAALDILEIGAARVAIWDFDAHHGNGTEAIVA
;
A
#
# COMPACT_ATOMS: atom_id res chain seq x y z
N ASP A 1 -0.90 1.76 17.01
CA ASP A 1 -1.79 0.79 17.67
C ASP A 1 -2.21 -0.27 16.65
N PHE A 2 -2.41 -1.51 17.07
CA PHE A 2 -2.82 -2.64 16.21
C PHE A 2 -4.26 -3.02 16.56
N ASP A 3 -5.03 -3.56 15.62
CA ASP A 3 -6.30 -4.20 15.96
C ASP A 3 -6.10 -5.64 16.49
N ALA A 4 -7.20 -6.31 16.79
CA ALA A 4 -7.16 -7.64 17.40
C ALA A 4 -6.70 -8.76 16.45
N ASP A 5 -6.76 -8.54 15.13
CA ASP A 5 -6.49 -9.57 14.13
C ASP A 5 -5.22 -9.31 13.30
N THR A 6 -4.56 -8.16 13.48
CA THR A 6 -3.26 -7.84 12.89
C THR A 6 -2.14 -8.26 13.86
N PRO A 7 -1.41 -9.35 13.58
CA PRO A 7 -0.42 -9.86 14.52
C PRO A 7 0.88 -9.05 14.53
N ALA A 8 1.39 -8.73 15.71
CA ALA A 8 2.76 -8.25 15.87
C ALA A 8 3.77 -9.42 15.73
N HIS A 9 3.98 -9.91 14.50
CA HIS A 9 4.91 -11.00 14.22
C HIS A 9 6.38 -10.55 14.29
N ARG A 10 7.30 -11.46 14.59
CA ARG A 10 8.75 -11.19 14.51
C ARG A 10 9.10 -10.70 13.10
N ASP A 11 9.94 -9.66 13.01
CA ASP A 11 10.38 -9.07 11.74
C ASP A 11 9.26 -8.47 10.86
N ILE A 12 8.04 -8.29 11.40
CA ILE A 12 6.90 -7.81 10.60
C ILE A 12 7.17 -6.45 9.94
N TYR A 13 7.91 -5.58 10.62
CA TYR A 13 8.36 -4.31 10.05
C TYR A 13 9.18 -4.52 8.76
N GLN A 14 10.15 -5.44 8.77
CA GLN A 14 10.99 -5.70 7.59
C GLN A 14 10.19 -6.29 6.44
N HIS A 15 9.24 -7.18 6.73
CA HIS A 15 8.31 -7.72 5.74
C HIS A 15 7.41 -6.61 5.15
N ALA A 16 6.87 -5.74 6.00
CA ALA A 16 6.02 -4.63 5.57
C ALA A 16 6.78 -3.61 4.70
N VAL A 17 8.02 -3.24 5.07
CA VAL A 17 8.85 -2.34 4.25
C VAL A 17 9.16 -2.96 2.88
N ARG A 18 9.46 -4.27 2.81
CA ARG A 18 9.65 -4.96 1.51
C ARG A 18 8.37 -4.96 0.67
N SER A 19 7.21 -5.14 1.30
CA SER A 19 5.91 -5.09 0.65
C SER A 19 5.65 -3.71 0.02
N ALA A 20 5.85 -2.64 0.79
CA ALA A 20 5.74 -1.27 0.30
C ALA A 20 6.75 -0.95 -0.82
N GLY A 21 8.01 -1.38 -0.67
CA GLY A 21 9.04 -1.21 -1.70
C GLY A 21 8.70 -1.93 -3.02
N ALA A 22 8.11 -3.11 -2.94
CA ALA A 22 7.63 -3.82 -4.14
C ALA A 22 6.49 -3.07 -4.84
N ALA A 23 5.61 -2.40 -4.09
CA ALA A 23 4.54 -1.57 -4.65
C ALA A 23 5.09 -0.33 -5.38
N ILE A 24 6.05 0.36 -4.74
CA ILE A 24 6.77 1.50 -5.34
C ILE A 24 7.44 1.07 -6.65
N ASN A 25 8.19 -0.03 -6.65
CA ASN A 25 8.89 -0.51 -7.85
C ASN A 25 7.93 -0.86 -8.99
N ALA A 26 6.76 -1.45 -8.67
CA ALA A 26 5.74 -1.75 -9.67
C ALA A 26 5.13 -0.47 -10.26
N ALA A 27 4.79 0.52 -9.42
CA ALA A 27 4.24 1.79 -9.88
C ALA A 27 5.24 2.58 -10.73
N ARG A 28 6.51 2.65 -10.32
CA ARG A 28 7.60 3.26 -11.11
C ARG A 28 7.88 2.53 -12.42
N THR A 29 7.64 1.23 -12.47
CA THR A 29 7.71 0.45 -13.73
C THR A 29 6.54 0.81 -14.65
N ALA A 30 5.33 0.92 -14.11
CA ALA A 30 4.15 1.34 -14.86
C ALA A 30 4.26 2.78 -15.42
N MET A 31 4.99 3.68 -14.74
CA MET A 31 5.31 5.02 -15.26
C MET A 31 6.13 5.00 -16.56
N ARG A 32 6.80 3.88 -16.88
CA ARG A 32 7.50 3.67 -18.16
C ARG A 32 6.62 2.96 -19.21
N GLU A 33 5.31 2.98 -19.03
CA GLU A 33 4.32 2.30 -19.89
C GLU A 33 4.44 0.76 -19.90
N GLU A 34 5.10 0.18 -18.88
CA GLU A 34 5.25 -1.26 -18.71
C GLU A 34 4.17 -1.84 -17.77
N ARG A 35 3.58 -2.99 -18.12
CA ARG A 35 2.69 -3.69 -17.19
C ARG A 35 3.51 -4.28 -16.04
N ALA A 36 3.15 -3.93 -14.80
CA ALA A 36 3.80 -4.42 -13.60
C ALA A 36 2.79 -5.05 -12.64
N PHE A 37 3.21 -6.08 -11.93
CA PHE A 37 2.44 -6.73 -10.88
C PHE A 37 3.27 -6.83 -9.60
N SER A 38 2.74 -6.31 -8.49
CA SER A 38 3.38 -6.39 -7.19
C SER A 38 2.78 -7.55 -6.39
N LEU A 39 3.48 -8.68 -6.34
CA LEU A 39 3.06 -9.86 -5.57
C LEU A 39 3.56 -9.75 -4.12
N MET A 40 2.93 -8.85 -3.36
CA MET A 40 3.43 -8.40 -2.08
C MET A 40 2.69 -9.04 -0.87
N ARG A 41 3.36 -9.15 0.28
CA ARG A 41 2.77 -9.52 1.57
C ARG A 41 3.62 -8.93 2.71
N PRO A 42 3.04 -8.30 3.75
CA PRO A 42 1.60 -8.14 4.06
C PRO A 42 0.84 -7.17 3.14
N PRO A 43 -0.51 -7.22 3.10
CA PRO A 43 -1.35 -6.28 2.34
C PRO A 43 -1.29 -4.85 2.93
N GLY A 44 -2.05 -3.91 2.34
CA GLY A 44 -1.95 -2.49 2.73
C GLY A 44 -3.23 -1.66 2.85
N HIS A 45 -4.34 -2.01 2.19
CA HIS A 45 -5.45 -1.06 2.00
C HIS A 45 -6.23 -0.65 3.27
N HIS A 46 -6.06 -1.36 4.40
CA HIS A 46 -6.67 -1.01 5.68
C HIS A 46 -5.76 -0.14 6.58
N ALA A 47 -4.47 -0.06 6.29
CA ALA A 47 -3.55 0.76 7.07
C ALA A 47 -3.84 2.25 6.83
N THR A 48 -4.06 2.99 7.93
CA THR A 48 -4.26 4.44 7.91
C THR A 48 -2.94 5.15 8.23
N ARG A 49 -2.96 6.49 8.40
CA ARG A 49 -1.76 7.28 8.72
C ARG A 49 -1.11 6.88 10.05
N ASP A 50 -1.92 6.47 11.03
CA ASP A 50 -1.48 6.26 12.42
C ASP A 50 -1.88 4.88 12.99
N ARG A 51 -2.53 4.01 12.19
CA ARG A 51 -2.99 2.69 12.65
C ARG A 51 -2.77 1.56 11.63
N ALA A 52 -2.19 0.47 12.12
CA ALA A 52 -2.13 -0.83 11.44
C ALA A 52 -3.36 -1.67 11.84
N MET A 53 -4.06 -2.26 10.86
CA MET A 53 -5.28 -3.05 11.07
C MET A 53 -5.66 -3.85 9.82
N GLY A 54 -6.58 -4.82 9.93
CA GLY A 54 -7.03 -5.64 8.80
C GLY A 54 -5.87 -6.33 8.08
N PHE A 55 -4.91 -6.86 8.85
CA PHE A 55 -3.67 -7.47 8.38
C PHE A 55 -2.69 -6.51 7.66
N CYS A 56 -2.98 -5.21 7.62
CA CYS A 56 -2.21 -4.19 6.92
C CYS A 56 -1.34 -3.37 7.90
N TYR A 57 -0.09 -3.12 7.51
CA TYR A 57 0.90 -2.42 8.36
C TYR A 57 1.35 -1.10 7.75
N PHE A 58 1.59 -1.09 6.44
CA PHE A 58 1.78 0.10 5.63
C PHE A 58 0.77 0.10 4.49
N ASN A 59 0.27 1.29 4.14
CA ASN A 59 -0.61 1.40 3.00
C ASN A 59 0.21 1.41 1.70
N ASN A 60 0.52 0.21 1.21
CA ASN A 60 1.37 0.03 0.03
C ASN A 60 0.80 0.73 -1.22
N ILE A 61 -0.54 0.83 -1.33
CA ILE A 61 -1.25 1.47 -2.44
C ILE A 61 -1.08 2.99 -2.37
N ALA A 62 -1.40 3.59 -1.21
CA ALA A 62 -1.27 5.03 -1.03
C ALA A 62 0.20 5.48 -1.13
N ILE A 63 1.14 4.71 -0.56
CA ILE A 63 2.58 5.01 -0.68
C ILE A 63 3.01 5.01 -2.14
N ALA A 64 2.65 3.98 -2.92
CA ALA A 64 3.05 3.90 -4.32
C ALA A 64 2.39 5.00 -5.18
N ALA A 65 1.13 5.34 -4.91
CA ALA A 65 0.43 6.42 -5.61
C ALA A 65 1.06 7.78 -5.33
N LEU A 66 1.38 8.09 -4.06
CA LEU A 66 2.02 9.33 -3.67
C LEU A 66 3.45 9.43 -4.21
N ASP A 67 4.20 8.33 -4.22
CA ASP A 67 5.55 8.28 -4.81
C ASP A 67 5.54 8.65 -6.31
N ILE A 68 4.65 8.06 -7.10
CA ILE A 68 4.61 8.38 -8.54
C ILE A 68 4.10 9.80 -8.82
N LEU A 69 3.20 10.34 -7.97
CA LEU A 69 2.78 11.74 -8.05
C LEU A 69 3.96 12.69 -7.76
N GLU A 70 4.78 12.39 -6.76
CA GLU A 70 5.96 13.20 -6.39
C GLU A 70 7.01 13.23 -7.52
N ILE A 71 7.20 12.13 -8.24
CA ILE A 71 8.20 12.04 -9.33
C ILE A 71 7.66 12.43 -10.72
N GLY A 72 6.40 12.88 -10.82
CA GLY A 72 5.89 13.54 -12.04
C GLY A 72 4.62 12.98 -12.67
N ALA A 73 3.94 12.00 -12.06
CA ALA A 73 2.61 11.62 -12.53
C ALA A 73 1.63 12.79 -12.34
N ALA A 74 0.87 13.15 -13.38
CA ALA A 74 -0.07 14.27 -13.29
C ALA A 74 -1.29 13.93 -12.42
N ARG A 75 -1.78 12.68 -12.51
CA ARG A 75 -2.95 12.15 -11.76
C ARG A 75 -2.80 10.65 -11.60
N VAL A 76 -3.32 10.14 -10.49
CA VAL A 76 -3.40 8.70 -10.20
C VAL A 76 -4.83 8.36 -9.81
N ALA A 77 -5.35 7.24 -10.30
CA ALA A 77 -6.61 6.66 -9.85
C ALA A 77 -6.32 5.32 -9.18
N ILE A 78 -7.01 5.04 -8.08
CA ILE A 78 -6.95 3.77 -7.37
C ILE A 78 -8.29 3.08 -7.56
N TRP A 79 -8.27 1.87 -8.10
CA TRP A 79 -9.43 1.00 -8.18
C TRP A 79 -9.22 -0.20 -7.26
N ASP A 80 -9.86 -0.14 -6.08
CA ASP A 80 -9.84 -1.23 -5.12
C ASP A 80 -11.04 -2.16 -5.40
N PHE A 81 -10.73 -3.40 -5.78
CA PHE A 81 -11.72 -4.45 -6.04
C PHE A 81 -11.66 -5.57 -5.00
N ASP A 82 -10.89 -5.38 -3.90
CA ASP A 82 -10.96 -6.27 -2.76
C ASP A 82 -12.40 -6.33 -2.22
N ALA A 83 -12.76 -7.47 -1.62
CA ALA A 83 -14.10 -7.66 -1.05
C ALA A 83 -14.37 -6.70 0.13
N HIS A 84 -13.33 -6.24 0.81
CA HIS A 84 -13.42 -5.29 1.90
C HIS A 84 -13.12 -3.87 1.41
N HIS A 85 -13.81 -2.90 2.01
CA HIS A 85 -13.51 -1.50 1.76
C HIS A 85 -12.09 -1.15 2.21
N GLY A 86 -11.26 -0.64 1.29
CA GLY A 86 -9.92 -0.09 1.55
C GLY A 86 -9.95 1.24 2.32
N ASN A 87 -10.53 1.23 3.52
CA ASN A 87 -10.75 2.42 4.35
C ASN A 87 -9.45 3.16 4.71
N GLY A 88 -8.32 2.45 4.76
CA GLY A 88 -7.02 3.06 5.02
C GLY A 88 -6.56 3.89 3.84
N THR A 89 -6.80 3.37 2.63
CA THR A 89 -6.50 4.08 1.38
C THR A 89 -7.38 5.32 1.25
N GLU A 90 -8.70 5.18 1.48
CA GLU A 90 -9.64 6.31 1.50
C GLU A 90 -9.16 7.41 2.46
N ALA A 91 -8.89 7.08 3.72
CA ALA A 91 -8.46 8.04 4.73
C ALA A 91 -7.13 8.76 4.42
N ILE A 92 -6.32 8.23 3.50
CA ILE A 92 -5.04 8.84 3.12
C ILE A 92 -5.20 9.74 1.89
N VAL A 93 -5.97 9.33 0.87
CA VAL A 93 -5.95 9.95 -0.47
C VAL A 93 -7.28 10.55 -0.94
N ALA A 94 -8.38 10.36 -0.22
CA ALA A 94 -9.68 10.99 -0.50
C ALA A 94 -9.95 12.15 0.46
#